data_AF-A0A1Z9EHV2-F1
#
_entry.id   AF-A0A1Z9EHV2-F1
#
_cell.length_a   1.000
_cell.length_b   1.000
_cell.length_c   1.000
_cell.angle_alpha   90.00
_cell.angle_beta   90.00
_cell.angle_gamma   90.00
#
_symmetry.space_group_name_H-M   'P 1'
#
loop_
_entity.id
_entity.type
_entity.pdbx_description
1 polymer ?
#
loop_
_entity_poly.entity_id
_entity_poly.type
_entity_poly.pdbx_seq_one_letter_code
_entity_poly.pdbx_strand_id
1 'polypeptide(L)'
;MFEYFYNEILRRTIISFGTLFNNISIKHEDTDDNVVSVVKVPLAYGPTQKFLARIEQSPDLNKPFAITLPRMSFEFTGLTYDPSRKVTTTSTFTVKDPNDGTETKKSYMPVPYNMQFELAIMCKLNDDALQIVEQILPYFQPAYNVTVELVEALQEKRDIPVVLENITMQDDYEGDFTSRRVLLYTLRFTAKTYLFGPASTATKDIIKKATVSYLTGTDTSNATREVSYSVEPRAIKNYTGNAATTLAENITKAKTAFNVADASGLTEKTYVDLNGEEIFITKITGNRLNVKRGQDGTTITDHLTGEEIFIIDSADSALIEEGDDFGFSGGF
;
A
#
# COMPACT_ATOMS: atom_id res chain seq x y z
N MET A 1 -17.27 8.40 9.91
CA MET A 1 -16.89 7.02 10.27
C MET A 1 -16.74 6.13 9.04
N PHE A 2 -17.52 6.30 7.96
CA PHE A 2 -17.26 5.62 6.70
C PHE A 2 -16.96 6.65 5.61
N GLU A 3 -15.68 6.80 5.28
CA GLU A 3 -15.28 7.43 4.02
C GLU A 3 -15.49 6.44 2.87
N TYR A 4 -15.84 6.92 1.69
CA TYR A 4 -16.00 6.08 0.51
C TYR A 4 -14.62 5.57 0.05
N PHE A 5 -14.41 4.26 0.09
CA PHE A 5 -13.25 3.60 -0.48
C PHE A 5 -13.68 2.38 -1.31
N TYR A 6 -13.14 2.24 -2.52
CA TYR A 6 -13.43 1.13 -3.42
C TYR A 6 -12.18 0.74 -4.20
N ASN A 7 -11.38 -0.17 -3.63
CA ASN A 7 -10.14 -0.66 -4.24
C ASN A 7 -10.35 -1.81 -5.23
N GLU A 8 -11.60 -2.19 -5.49
CA GLU A 8 -11.97 -3.27 -6.44
C GLU A 8 -11.33 -4.65 -6.19
N ILE A 9 -10.70 -4.88 -5.04
CA ILE A 9 -9.94 -6.11 -4.75
C ILE A 9 -10.79 -7.38 -4.98
N LEU A 10 -12.02 -7.39 -4.47
CA LEU A 10 -12.94 -8.52 -4.66
C LEU A 10 -13.27 -8.72 -6.14
N ARG A 11 -13.53 -7.64 -6.88
CA ARG A 11 -13.81 -7.68 -8.33
C ARG A 11 -12.60 -8.23 -9.10
N ARG A 12 -11.39 -7.73 -8.81
CA ARG A 12 -10.15 -8.19 -9.44
C ARG A 12 -9.88 -9.66 -9.13
N THR A 13 -10.14 -10.11 -7.91
CA THR A 13 -10.00 -11.52 -7.52
C THR A 13 -10.99 -12.40 -8.27
N ILE A 14 -12.25 -11.98 -8.44
CA ILE A 14 -13.26 -12.71 -9.23
C ILE A 14 -12.84 -12.83 -10.70
N ILE A 15 -12.37 -11.74 -11.30
CA ILE A 15 -11.91 -11.74 -12.70
C ILE A 15 -10.70 -12.67 -12.86
N SER A 16 -9.73 -12.56 -11.95
CA SER A 16 -8.50 -13.37 -11.97
C SER A 16 -8.79 -14.86 -11.80
N PHE A 17 -9.76 -15.21 -10.94
CA PHE A 17 -10.25 -16.58 -10.84
C PHE A 17 -10.89 -17.07 -12.16
N GLY A 18 -11.77 -16.26 -12.76
CA GLY A 18 -12.41 -16.61 -14.03
C GLY A 18 -11.40 -16.81 -15.18
N THR A 19 -10.30 -16.05 -15.19
CA THR A 19 -9.25 -16.21 -16.22
C THR A 19 -8.55 -17.56 -16.17
N LEU A 20 -8.53 -18.25 -15.02
CA LEU A 20 -7.91 -19.59 -14.89
C LEU A 20 -8.59 -20.65 -15.75
N PHE A 21 -9.90 -20.51 -15.96
CA PHE A 21 -10.72 -21.49 -16.69
C PHE A 21 -11.05 -21.01 -18.10
N ASN A 22 -10.41 -19.94 -18.56
CA ASN A 22 -10.54 -19.51 -19.94
C ASN A 22 -9.74 -20.44 -20.85
N ASN A 23 -10.20 -20.60 -22.09
CA ASN A 23 -9.51 -21.33 -23.14
C ASN A 23 -9.44 -22.85 -22.95
N ILE A 24 -10.36 -23.44 -22.19
CA ILE A 24 -10.58 -24.88 -22.16
C ILE A 24 -11.32 -25.31 -23.44
N SER A 25 -10.85 -26.38 -24.07
CA SER A 25 -11.45 -26.96 -25.27
C SER A 25 -11.62 -28.46 -25.14
N ILE A 26 -12.67 -29.00 -25.73
CA ILE A 26 -12.88 -30.44 -25.87
C ILE A 26 -12.70 -30.87 -27.33
N LYS A 27 -12.34 -32.13 -27.52
CA LYS A 27 -12.23 -32.75 -28.84
C LYS A 27 -13.25 -33.86 -28.96
N HIS A 28 -13.93 -33.93 -30.10
CA HIS A 28 -14.70 -35.11 -30.48
C HIS A 28 -13.93 -35.87 -31.55
N GLU A 29 -13.73 -37.15 -31.30
CA GLU A 29 -13.02 -38.07 -32.19
C GLU A 29 -14.01 -39.06 -32.81
N ASP A 30 -13.73 -39.50 -34.04
CA ASP A 30 -14.47 -40.60 -34.68
C ASP A 30 -13.94 -41.95 -34.17
N THR A 31 -14.61 -43.03 -34.57
CA THR A 31 -14.28 -44.44 -34.26
C THR A 31 -12.85 -44.83 -34.69
N ASP A 32 -12.23 -44.06 -35.59
CA ASP A 32 -10.85 -44.23 -36.07
C ASP A 32 -9.85 -43.25 -35.40
N ASP A 33 -10.17 -42.67 -34.24
CA ASP A 33 -9.37 -41.71 -33.45
C ASP A 33 -9.01 -40.40 -34.22
N ASN A 34 -9.75 -40.08 -35.28
CA ASN A 34 -9.58 -38.85 -36.03
C ASN A 34 -10.38 -37.71 -35.38
N VAL A 35 -9.74 -36.55 -35.16
CA VAL A 35 -10.42 -35.38 -34.57
C VAL A 35 -11.44 -34.79 -35.56
N VAL A 36 -12.72 -34.92 -35.22
CA VAL A 36 -13.86 -34.43 -36.02
C VAL A 36 -14.21 -32.99 -35.70
N SER A 37 -14.13 -32.61 -34.42
CA SER A 37 -14.42 -31.23 -34.00
C SER A 37 -13.67 -30.83 -32.74
N VAL A 38 -13.29 -29.56 -32.66
CA VAL A 38 -12.73 -28.94 -31.47
C VAL A 38 -13.68 -27.83 -31.03
N VAL A 39 -14.23 -27.97 -29.83
CA VAL A 39 -15.21 -27.02 -29.28
C VAL A 39 -14.60 -26.31 -28.08
N LYS A 40 -14.54 -24.98 -28.14
CA LYS A 40 -14.14 -24.16 -26.99
C LYS A 40 -15.29 -24.06 -26.01
N VAL A 41 -15.03 -24.40 -24.75
CA VAL A 41 -16.05 -24.38 -23.70
C VAL A 41 -16.25 -22.94 -23.23
N PRO A 42 -17.45 -22.36 -23.37
CA PRO A 42 -17.72 -21.01 -22.90
C PRO A 42 -17.76 -20.97 -21.37
N LEU A 43 -17.22 -19.89 -20.80
CA LEU A 43 -17.26 -19.59 -19.37
C LEU A 43 -18.09 -18.33 -19.12
N ALA A 44 -19.00 -18.37 -18.14
CA ALA A 44 -19.79 -17.21 -17.74
C ALA A 44 -19.80 -17.02 -16.21
N TYR A 45 -19.88 -15.77 -15.77
CA TYR A 45 -20.11 -15.45 -14.36
C TYR A 45 -21.61 -15.38 -14.07
N GLY A 46 -22.09 -16.17 -13.11
CA GLY A 46 -23.46 -16.11 -12.61
C GLY A 46 -23.98 -17.43 -12.05
N PRO A 47 -25.17 -17.41 -11.41
CA PRO A 47 -25.71 -18.58 -10.72
C PRO A 47 -26.03 -19.72 -11.67
N THR A 48 -25.68 -20.94 -11.27
CA THR A 48 -25.92 -22.19 -12.02
C THR A 48 -27.39 -22.36 -12.40
N GLN A 49 -28.30 -22.09 -11.45
CA GLN A 49 -29.75 -22.17 -11.63
C GLN A 49 -30.28 -21.30 -12.78
N LYS A 50 -29.68 -20.12 -12.99
CA LYS A 50 -30.08 -19.22 -14.09
C LYS A 50 -29.74 -19.81 -15.45
N PHE A 51 -28.69 -20.62 -15.54
CA PHE A 51 -28.30 -21.29 -16.77
C PHE A 51 -29.12 -22.57 -17.00
N LEU A 52 -29.38 -23.35 -15.94
CA LEU A 52 -30.25 -24.53 -16.01
C LEU A 52 -31.69 -24.16 -16.44
N ALA A 53 -32.29 -23.14 -15.82
CA ALA A 53 -33.63 -22.67 -16.20
C ALA A 53 -33.71 -22.20 -17.66
N ARG A 54 -32.62 -21.64 -18.21
CA ARG A 54 -32.58 -21.25 -19.62
C ARG A 54 -32.43 -22.43 -20.58
N ILE A 55 -31.81 -23.52 -20.14
CA ILE A 55 -31.74 -24.78 -20.92
C ILE A 55 -33.13 -25.42 -20.97
N GLU A 56 -33.87 -25.42 -19.87
CA GLU A 56 -35.24 -25.98 -19.80
C GLU A 56 -36.26 -25.17 -20.61
N GLN A 57 -36.18 -23.84 -20.55
CA GLN A 57 -37.14 -22.95 -21.23
C GLN A 57 -36.99 -22.92 -22.76
N SER A 58 -35.86 -23.39 -23.32
CA SER A 58 -35.58 -23.35 -24.76
C SER A 58 -35.34 -24.77 -25.33
N PRO A 59 -36.40 -25.58 -25.48
CA PRO A 59 -36.27 -26.94 -26.04
C PRO A 59 -35.93 -26.97 -27.54
N ASP A 60 -36.17 -25.87 -28.26
CA ASP A 60 -36.05 -25.78 -29.72
C ASP A 60 -34.63 -25.35 -30.16
N LEU A 61 -33.87 -26.28 -30.72
CA LEU A 61 -32.43 -26.15 -31.02
C LEU A 61 -32.13 -25.18 -32.19
N ASN A 62 -33.15 -24.84 -32.99
CA ASN A 62 -33.02 -23.98 -34.17
C ASN A 62 -33.21 -22.49 -33.89
N LYS A 63 -33.40 -22.09 -32.62
CA LYS A 63 -33.48 -20.68 -32.25
C LYS A 63 -32.09 -20.13 -31.91
N PRO A 64 -31.72 -18.92 -32.37
CA PRO A 64 -30.42 -18.27 -32.08
C PRO A 64 -30.08 -18.08 -30.58
N PHE A 65 -31.03 -18.35 -29.68
CA PHE A 65 -30.93 -18.12 -28.24
C PHE A 65 -30.83 -19.42 -27.42
N ALA A 66 -30.79 -20.59 -28.06
CA ALA A 66 -30.64 -21.86 -27.36
C ALA A 66 -29.23 -21.95 -26.73
N ILE A 67 -29.17 -22.26 -25.43
CA ILE A 67 -27.90 -22.48 -24.73
C ILE A 67 -27.30 -23.81 -25.20
N THR A 68 -26.06 -23.76 -25.69
CA THR A 68 -25.30 -24.94 -26.11
C THR A 68 -24.45 -25.50 -24.96
N LEU A 69 -24.39 -26.83 -24.88
CA LEU A 69 -23.50 -27.60 -24.01
C LEU A 69 -22.35 -28.18 -24.86
N PRO A 70 -21.14 -28.37 -24.30
CA PRO A 70 -20.75 -28.13 -22.91
C PRO A 70 -20.56 -26.64 -22.56
N ARG A 71 -20.75 -26.29 -21.29
CA ARG A 71 -20.55 -24.92 -20.78
C ARG A 71 -20.07 -24.93 -19.33
N MET A 72 -19.27 -23.95 -18.97
CA MET A 72 -18.91 -23.66 -17.60
C MET A 72 -19.56 -22.36 -17.11
N SER A 73 -19.94 -22.34 -15.84
CA SER A 73 -20.33 -21.13 -15.13
C SER A 73 -19.66 -21.11 -13.78
N PHE A 74 -19.26 -19.94 -13.30
CA PHE A 74 -18.76 -19.80 -11.95
C PHE A 74 -19.47 -18.66 -11.21
N GLU A 75 -19.55 -18.80 -9.90
CA GLU A 75 -20.10 -17.79 -9.03
C GLU A 75 -19.33 -17.67 -7.73
N PHE A 76 -19.46 -16.50 -7.12
CA PHE A 76 -18.97 -16.21 -5.79
C PHE A 76 -20.06 -16.57 -4.78
N THR A 77 -19.77 -17.51 -3.88
CA THR A 77 -20.77 -18.08 -2.97
C THR A 77 -20.69 -17.48 -1.56
N GLY A 78 -19.52 -17.02 -1.12
CA GLY A 78 -19.35 -16.56 0.25
C GLY A 78 -18.03 -15.85 0.53
N LEU A 79 -18.02 -15.11 1.64
CA LEU A 79 -16.84 -14.47 2.20
C LEU A 79 -16.73 -14.83 3.68
N THR A 80 -15.57 -15.30 4.11
CA THR A 80 -15.31 -15.62 5.53
C THR A 80 -14.00 -15.01 5.99
N TYR A 81 -13.99 -14.46 7.20
CA TYR A 81 -12.78 -13.92 7.80
C TYR A 81 -11.84 -15.06 8.22
N ASP A 82 -10.54 -14.92 7.95
CA ASP A 82 -9.54 -15.93 8.30
C ASP A 82 -8.59 -15.42 9.40
N PRO A 83 -8.88 -15.69 10.69
CA PRO A 83 -8.08 -15.17 11.79
C PRO A 83 -6.67 -15.77 11.85
N SER A 84 -6.43 -16.92 11.21
CA SER A 84 -5.13 -17.61 11.25
C SER A 84 -4.02 -16.85 10.51
N ARG A 85 -4.40 -16.00 9.55
CA ARG A 85 -3.49 -15.19 8.73
C ARG A 85 -3.33 -13.75 9.22
N LYS A 86 -3.83 -13.45 10.42
CA LYS A 86 -3.72 -12.11 11.01
C LYS A 86 -2.30 -11.85 11.49
N VAL A 87 -1.63 -10.85 10.91
CA VAL A 87 -0.35 -10.35 11.39
C VAL A 87 -0.56 -9.48 12.64
N THR A 88 0.35 -9.54 13.61
CA THR A 88 0.29 -8.71 14.83
C THR A 88 0.34 -7.22 14.50
N THR A 89 -0.52 -6.43 15.15
CA THR A 89 -0.88 -5.03 14.84
C THR A 89 0.25 -3.98 14.97
N THR A 90 1.50 -4.39 15.16
CA THR A 90 2.65 -3.54 15.49
C THR A 90 3.50 -3.11 14.28
N SER A 91 3.17 -3.53 13.06
CA SER A 91 3.96 -3.19 11.86
C SER A 91 3.10 -2.48 10.82
N THR A 92 3.23 -1.16 10.72
CA THR A 92 2.70 -0.38 9.58
C THR A 92 3.68 -0.47 8.41
N PHE A 93 3.21 -0.84 7.22
CA PHE A 93 4.04 -0.79 6.01
C PHE A 93 4.07 0.64 5.47
N THR A 94 5.28 1.15 5.32
CA THR A 94 5.57 2.43 4.66
C THR A 94 5.79 2.14 3.18
N VAL A 95 4.83 2.52 2.34
CA VAL A 95 4.98 2.40 0.88
C VAL A 95 5.37 3.77 0.33
N LYS A 96 6.47 3.84 -0.41
CA LYS A 96 6.90 5.03 -1.14
C LYS A 96 6.07 5.17 -2.42
N ASP A 97 5.59 6.37 -2.71
CA ASP A 97 4.86 6.65 -3.96
C ASP A 97 5.77 6.38 -5.19
N PRO A 98 5.34 5.56 -6.17
CA PRO A 98 6.16 5.19 -7.32
C PRO A 98 6.46 6.35 -8.30
N ASN A 99 5.77 7.49 -8.18
CA ASN A 99 5.97 8.63 -9.09
C ASN A 99 6.89 9.74 -8.54
N ASP A 100 6.96 9.91 -7.21
CA ASP A 100 7.65 11.06 -6.59
C ASP A 100 8.60 10.66 -5.44
N GLY A 101 8.52 9.43 -4.93
CA GLY A 101 9.47 8.90 -3.92
C GLY A 101 9.43 9.57 -2.52
N THR A 102 8.65 10.64 -2.35
CA THR A 102 8.66 11.56 -1.20
C THR A 102 7.50 11.36 -0.23
N GLU A 103 6.38 10.75 -0.62
CA GLU A 103 5.26 10.50 0.30
C GLU A 103 5.25 9.05 0.82
N THR A 104 5.56 8.92 2.11
CA THR A 104 5.40 7.69 2.87
C THR A 104 3.92 7.45 3.17
N LYS A 105 3.22 6.63 2.38
CA LYS A 105 1.84 6.23 2.70
C LYS A 105 1.87 5.08 3.71
N LYS A 106 1.39 5.34 4.93
CA LYS A 106 1.12 4.29 5.92
C LYS A 106 -0.18 3.59 5.53
N SER A 107 -0.07 2.46 4.84
CA SER A 107 -1.23 1.62 4.53
C SER A 107 -1.57 0.74 5.75
N TYR A 108 -2.86 0.62 6.06
CA TYR A 108 -3.32 -0.27 7.12
C TYR A 108 -3.01 -1.72 6.79
N MET A 109 -2.75 -2.53 7.82
CA MET A 109 -2.41 -3.94 7.63
C MET A 109 -3.53 -4.69 6.88
N PRO A 110 -3.17 -5.57 5.93
CA PRO A 110 -4.14 -6.33 5.17
C PRO A 110 -4.99 -7.24 6.06
N VAL A 111 -6.30 -7.20 5.89
CA VAL A 111 -7.26 -8.05 6.59
C VAL A 111 -7.50 -9.32 5.77
N PRO A 112 -7.13 -10.51 6.26
CA PRO A 112 -7.26 -11.76 5.52
C PRO A 112 -8.72 -12.23 5.41
N TYR A 113 -9.13 -12.56 4.19
CA TYR A 113 -10.44 -13.18 3.92
C TYR A 113 -10.29 -14.40 3.01
N ASN A 114 -11.19 -15.36 3.17
CA ASN A 114 -11.38 -16.51 2.30
C ASN A 114 -12.62 -16.25 1.44
N MET A 115 -12.42 -16.13 0.13
CA MET A 115 -13.49 -16.03 -0.86
C MET A 115 -13.83 -17.43 -1.36
N GLN A 116 -15.09 -17.84 -1.21
CA GLN A 116 -15.57 -19.11 -1.73
C GLN A 116 -16.14 -18.93 -3.14
N PHE A 117 -15.73 -19.82 -4.04
CA PHE A 117 -16.19 -19.90 -5.42
C PHE A 117 -16.74 -21.27 -5.72
N GLU A 118 -17.74 -21.30 -6.59
CA GLU A 118 -18.30 -22.53 -7.15
C GLU A 118 -18.17 -22.45 -8.68
N LEU A 119 -17.47 -23.43 -9.26
CA LEU A 119 -17.40 -23.64 -10.71
C LEU A 119 -18.28 -24.84 -11.06
N ALA A 120 -19.28 -24.60 -11.89
CA ALA A 120 -20.16 -25.63 -12.43
C ALA A 120 -19.85 -25.88 -13.89
N ILE A 121 -19.68 -27.15 -14.23
CA ILE A 121 -19.46 -27.65 -15.59
C ILE A 121 -20.71 -28.44 -15.97
N MET A 122 -21.39 -27.98 -17.01
CA MET A 122 -22.60 -28.60 -17.56
C MET A 122 -22.25 -29.28 -18.87
N CYS A 123 -22.47 -30.58 -18.97
CA CYS A 123 -22.17 -31.39 -20.15
C CYS A 123 -23.33 -32.34 -20.48
N LYS A 124 -23.39 -32.78 -21.74
CA LYS A 124 -24.35 -33.82 -22.17
C LYS A 124 -23.71 -35.21 -22.12
N LEU A 125 -22.45 -35.30 -22.53
CA LEU A 125 -21.67 -36.53 -22.53
C LEU A 125 -20.73 -36.54 -21.32
N ASN A 126 -20.47 -37.74 -20.79
CA ASN A 126 -19.53 -37.90 -19.68
C ASN A 126 -18.10 -37.63 -20.14
N ASP A 127 -17.75 -38.06 -21.35
CA ASP A 127 -16.42 -37.85 -21.95
C ASP A 127 -16.04 -36.35 -22.01
N ASP A 128 -16.94 -35.49 -22.50
CA ASP A 128 -16.74 -34.04 -22.51
C ASP A 128 -16.40 -33.49 -21.11
N ALA A 129 -17.11 -33.98 -20.07
CA ALA A 129 -16.89 -33.54 -18.70
C ALA A 129 -15.52 -34.02 -18.18
N LEU A 130 -15.12 -35.26 -18.49
CA LEU A 130 -13.81 -35.79 -18.11
C LEU A 130 -12.67 -35.01 -18.77
N GLN A 131 -12.77 -34.73 -20.07
CA GLN A 131 -11.76 -33.92 -20.77
C GLN A 131 -11.58 -32.53 -20.15
N ILE A 132 -12.66 -31.89 -19.71
CA ILE A 132 -12.61 -30.58 -19.03
C ILE A 132 -11.97 -30.71 -17.64
N VAL A 133 -12.41 -31.69 -16.86
CA VAL A 133 -11.92 -31.91 -15.49
C VAL A 133 -10.43 -32.24 -15.49
N GLU A 134 -9.95 -33.08 -16.40
CA GLU A 134 -8.53 -33.41 -16.54
C GLU A 134 -7.66 -32.21 -16.92
N GLN A 135 -8.19 -31.22 -17.64
CA GLN A 135 -7.48 -29.97 -17.93
C GLN A 135 -7.39 -29.03 -16.71
N ILE A 136 -8.24 -29.22 -15.69
CA ILE A 136 -8.30 -28.36 -14.52
C ILE A 136 -7.51 -28.96 -13.35
N LEU A 137 -7.80 -30.21 -12.98
CA LEU A 137 -7.34 -30.79 -11.71
C LEU A 137 -5.82 -30.83 -11.51
N PRO A 138 -4.98 -31.15 -12.51
CA PRO A 138 -3.53 -31.26 -12.31
C PRO A 138 -2.86 -29.99 -11.80
N TYR A 139 -3.45 -28.82 -12.03
CA TYR A 139 -2.88 -27.53 -11.61
C TYR A 139 -3.08 -27.21 -10.12
N PHE A 140 -3.94 -27.94 -9.41
CA PHE A 140 -4.26 -27.67 -8.01
C PHE A 140 -3.58 -28.68 -7.07
N GLN A 141 -2.32 -28.40 -6.71
CA GLN A 141 -1.52 -29.24 -5.82
C GLN A 141 -0.81 -28.44 -4.71
N PRO A 142 -1.39 -28.26 -3.51
CA PRO A 142 -2.81 -28.23 -3.13
C PRO A 142 -3.49 -26.88 -3.45
N ALA A 143 -2.72 -25.91 -3.99
CA ALA A 143 -3.20 -24.58 -4.34
C ALA A 143 -2.53 -24.10 -5.62
N TYR A 144 -3.24 -23.29 -6.40
CA TYR A 144 -2.71 -22.56 -7.54
C TYR A 144 -2.63 -21.07 -7.20
N ASN A 145 -1.44 -20.46 -7.34
CA ASN A 145 -1.23 -19.06 -6.97
C ASN A 145 -1.52 -18.13 -8.15
N VAL A 146 -2.36 -17.14 -7.93
CA VAL A 146 -2.68 -16.10 -8.91
C VAL A 146 -2.21 -14.75 -8.41
N THR A 147 -1.34 -14.08 -9.15
CA THR A 147 -0.91 -12.73 -8.81
C THR A 147 -2.02 -11.74 -9.11
N VAL A 148 -2.48 -11.02 -8.08
CA VAL A 148 -3.49 -9.97 -8.19
C VAL A 148 -2.90 -8.66 -7.66
N GLU A 149 -3.12 -7.58 -8.40
CA GLU A 149 -2.81 -6.23 -7.95
C GLU A 149 -3.93 -5.72 -7.04
N LEU A 150 -3.60 -5.51 -5.77
CA LEU A 150 -4.58 -5.23 -4.70
C LEU A 150 -4.90 -3.74 -4.56
N VAL A 151 -3.91 -2.88 -4.75
CA VAL A 151 -4.07 -1.43 -4.64
C VAL A 151 -3.31 -0.77 -5.77
N GLU A 152 -4.05 -0.24 -6.75
CA GLU A 152 -3.49 0.41 -7.94
C GLU A 152 -2.63 1.63 -7.58
N ALA A 153 -3.01 2.37 -6.55
CA ALA A 153 -2.25 3.53 -6.05
C ALA A 153 -0.91 3.16 -5.40
N LEU A 154 -0.72 1.90 -4.98
CA LEU A 154 0.50 1.41 -4.34
C LEU A 154 1.23 0.36 -5.19
N GLN A 155 0.66 -0.03 -6.34
CA GLN A 155 1.11 -1.12 -7.20
C GLN A 155 1.45 -2.41 -6.44
N GLU A 156 0.73 -2.68 -5.35
CA GLU A 156 1.00 -3.84 -4.51
C GLU A 156 0.45 -5.10 -5.19
N LYS A 157 1.37 -5.87 -5.79
CA LYS A 157 1.09 -7.19 -6.36
C LYS A 157 1.26 -8.24 -5.28
N ARG A 158 0.29 -9.13 -5.17
CA ARG A 158 0.36 -10.24 -4.23
C ARG A 158 -0.25 -11.50 -4.81
N ASP A 159 0.33 -12.62 -4.43
CA ASP A 159 -0.14 -13.92 -4.85
C ASP A 159 -1.29 -14.38 -3.97
N ILE A 160 -2.41 -14.69 -4.60
CA ILE A 160 -3.62 -15.24 -4.00
C ILE A 160 -3.64 -16.74 -4.26
N PRO A 161 -3.45 -17.59 -3.24
CA PRO A 161 -3.61 -19.02 -3.39
C PRO A 161 -5.10 -19.37 -3.56
N VAL A 162 -5.40 -20.09 -4.65
CA VAL A 162 -6.70 -20.71 -4.92
C VAL A 162 -6.59 -22.20 -4.59
N VAL A 163 -7.35 -22.65 -3.61
CA VAL A 163 -7.37 -24.03 -3.11
C VAL A 163 -8.62 -24.72 -3.65
N LEU A 164 -8.48 -25.93 -4.19
CA LEU A 164 -9.63 -26.79 -4.52
C LEU A 164 -10.08 -27.52 -3.25
N GLU A 165 -11.33 -27.33 -2.83
CA GLU A 165 -11.86 -27.90 -1.59
C GLU A 165 -12.52 -29.26 -1.85
N ASN A 166 -13.40 -29.31 -2.84
CA ASN A 166 -14.14 -30.52 -3.19
C ASN A 166 -14.66 -30.49 -4.62
N ILE A 167 -15.00 -31.68 -5.10
CA ILE A 167 -15.61 -31.93 -6.40
C ILE A 167 -16.83 -32.81 -6.14
N THR A 168 -17.98 -32.42 -6.69
CA THR A 168 -19.22 -33.22 -6.63
C THR A 168 -19.78 -33.39 -8.03
N MET A 169 -20.16 -34.62 -8.38
CA MET A 169 -20.85 -34.94 -9.63
C MET A 169 -22.32 -35.22 -9.32
N GLN A 170 -23.21 -34.59 -10.08
CA GLN A 170 -24.64 -34.84 -10.07
C GLN A 170 -25.09 -35.20 -11.49
N ASP A 171 -25.90 -36.24 -11.59
CA ASP A 171 -26.51 -36.71 -12.83
C ASP A 171 -28.01 -36.78 -12.59
N ASP A 172 -28.71 -35.72 -13.01
CA ASP A 172 -30.15 -35.64 -12.85
C ASP A 172 -30.80 -36.47 -13.98
N TYR A 173 -30.99 -37.75 -13.68
CA TYR A 173 -31.81 -38.67 -14.47
C TYR A 173 -33.19 -38.79 -13.83
N GLU A 174 -34.08 -37.83 -14.10
CA GLU A 174 -35.50 -37.98 -13.82
C GLU A 174 -36.13 -38.80 -14.95
N GLY A 175 -36.73 -39.95 -14.61
CA GLY A 175 -37.18 -41.00 -15.54
C GLY A 175 -38.33 -40.65 -16.50
N ASP A 176 -38.56 -39.38 -16.80
CA ASP A 176 -39.47 -38.91 -17.85
C ASP A 176 -38.67 -38.52 -19.10
N PHE A 177 -38.99 -39.14 -20.25
CA PHE A 177 -38.34 -38.93 -21.55
C PHE A 177 -38.46 -37.49 -22.09
N THR A 178 -39.19 -36.63 -21.38
CA THR A 178 -39.39 -35.21 -21.70
C THR A 178 -38.28 -34.31 -21.13
N SER A 179 -37.57 -34.73 -20.07
CA SER A 179 -36.52 -33.93 -19.43
C SER A 179 -35.17 -34.12 -20.13
N ARG A 180 -34.47 -33.02 -20.42
CA ARG A 180 -33.14 -33.08 -21.04
C ARG A 180 -32.10 -33.40 -19.96
N ARG A 181 -31.51 -34.59 -20.00
CA ARG A 181 -30.40 -35.00 -19.13
C ARG A 181 -29.23 -34.03 -19.24
N VAL A 182 -28.73 -33.56 -18.10
CA VAL A 182 -27.51 -32.74 -17.98
C VAL A 182 -26.64 -33.34 -16.88
N LEU A 183 -25.37 -33.56 -17.19
CA LEU A 183 -24.35 -33.91 -16.22
C LEU A 183 -23.79 -32.62 -15.62
N LEU A 184 -23.82 -32.51 -14.29
CA LEU A 184 -23.35 -31.35 -13.56
C LEU A 184 -22.16 -31.72 -12.68
N TYR A 185 -20.99 -31.16 -12.98
CA TYR A 185 -19.83 -31.22 -12.11
C TYR A 185 -19.67 -29.89 -11.39
N THR A 186 -19.64 -29.93 -10.06
CA THR A 186 -19.50 -28.75 -9.21
C THR A 186 -18.18 -28.84 -8.45
N LEU A 187 -17.26 -27.92 -8.74
CA LEU A 187 -15.96 -27.79 -8.10
C LEU A 187 -16.00 -26.56 -7.19
N ARG A 188 -15.68 -26.71 -5.91
CA ARG A 188 -15.61 -25.56 -4.98
C ARG A 188 -14.17 -25.19 -4.70
N PHE A 189 -13.92 -23.88 -4.70
CA PHE A 189 -12.61 -23.31 -4.49
C PHE A 189 -12.63 -22.26 -3.38
N THR A 190 -11.51 -22.16 -2.66
CA THR A 190 -11.26 -21.06 -1.72
C THR A 190 -10.09 -20.22 -2.22
N ALA A 191 -10.33 -18.96 -2.55
CA ALA A 191 -9.30 -17.98 -2.85
C ALA A 191 -8.96 -17.15 -1.59
N LYS A 192 -7.70 -17.20 -1.17
CA LYS A 192 -7.22 -16.56 0.05
C LYS A 192 -6.76 -15.13 -0.21
N THR A 193 -7.70 -14.18 -0.23
CA THR A 193 -7.43 -12.77 -0.51
C THR A 193 -7.14 -11.94 0.75
N TYR A 194 -6.78 -10.67 0.56
CA TYR A 194 -6.59 -9.67 1.59
C TYR A 194 -7.34 -8.39 1.24
N LEU A 195 -8.02 -7.80 2.21
CA LEU A 195 -8.69 -6.50 2.05
C LEU A 195 -7.92 -5.42 2.80
N PHE A 196 -7.83 -4.23 2.22
CA PHE A 196 -7.19 -3.09 2.84
C PHE A 196 -8.24 -2.11 3.33
N GLY A 197 -7.98 -1.51 4.49
CA GLY A 197 -8.72 -0.36 4.97
C GLY A 197 -8.45 0.89 4.13
N PRO A 198 -9.14 2.01 4.42
CA PRO A 198 -8.85 3.29 3.76
C PRO A 198 -7.39 3.68 4.02
N ALA A 199 -6.60 3.95 2.97
CA ALA A 199 -5.23 4.43 3.16
C ALA A 199 -5.28 5.85 3.74
N SER A 200 -4.82 6.06 4.97
CA SER A 200 -4.64 7.41 5.50
C SER A 200 -3.34 7.98 4.95
N THR A 201 -3.40 9.11 4.26
CA THR A 201 -2.21 9.87 3.90
C THR A 201 -1.50 10.27 5.20
N ALA A 202 -0.31 9.73 5.44
CA ALA A 202 0.40 9.87 6.70
C ALA A 202 1.09 11.24 6.86
N THR A 203 0.62 12.27 6.19
CA THR A 203 1.33 13.56 6.09
C THR A 203 1.01 14.54 7.24
N LYS A 204 0.23 14.16 8.26
CA LYS A 204 -0.17 15.10 9.34
C LYS A 204 0.07 14.66 10.77
N ASP A 205 0.44 13.41 11.03
CA ASP A 205 0.66 12.89 12.38
C ASP A 205 2.15 12.88 12.78
N ILE A 206 2.92 13.86 12.32
CA ILE A 206 4.23 14.16 12.91
C ILE A 206 3.97 15.18 14.02
N ILE A 207 4.31 14.83 15.26
CA ILE A 207 4.23 15.75 16.40
C ILE A 207 5.22 16.89 16.15
N LYS A 208 4.73 18.05 15.70
CA LYS A 208 5.56 19.24 15.44
C LYS A 208 5.81 20.09 16.67
N LYS A 209 5.05 19.86 17.75
CA LYS A 209 5.07 20.69 18.96
C LYS A 209 4.70 19.85 20.17
N ALA A 210 5.55 19.89 21.19
CA ALA A 210 5.26 19.36 22.52
C ALA A 210 5.26 20.53 23.51
N THR A 211 4.22 20.61 24.33
CA THR A 211 4.10 21.60 25.40
C THR A 211 4.05 20.89 26.74
N VAL A 212 4.90 21.31 27.68
CA VAL A 212 4.83 20.87 29.08
C VAL A 212 4.57 22.09 29.94
N SER A 213 3.43 22.12 30.63
CA SER A 213 3.07 23.16 31.59
C SER A 213 3.30 22.64 33.02
N TYR A 214 4.11 23.34 33.81
CA TYR A 214 4.26 23.08 35.23
C TYR A 214 3.34 24.01 36.03
N LEU A 215 2.40 23.45 36.80
CA LEU A 215 1.69 24.20 37.83
C LEU A 215 2.55 24.25 39.10
N THR A 216 3.10 25.41 39.42
CA THR A 216 3.67 25.68 40.74
C THR A 216 2.63 26.32 41.65
N GLY A 217 2.00 25.52 42.52
CA GLY A 217 1.13 25.98 43.60
C GLY A 217 -0.04 25.03 43.89
N THR A 218 -0.37 24.85 45.17
CA THR A 218 -1.53 24.07 45.66
C THR A 218 -2.85 24.86 45.65
N ASP A 219 -2.86 26.08 45.11
CA ASP A 219 -4.02 26.97 45.11
C ASP A 219 -4.67 27.00 43.72
N THR A 220 -5.76 26.25 43.54
CA THR A 220 -6.48 26.09 42.27
C THR A 220 -7.30 27.33 41.87
N SER A 221 -7.27 28.41 42.67
CA SER A 221 -8.11 29.60 42.46
C SER A 221 -7.36 30.79 41.84
N ASN A 222 -6.03 30.78 41.80
CA ASN A 222 -5.22 31.89 41.28
C ASN A 222 -3.89 31.40 40.65
N ALA A 223 -3.99 30.68 39.54
CA ALA A 223 -2.84 30.26 38.75
C ALA A 223 -2.39 31.39 37.80
N THR A 224 -1.62 32.37 38.28
CA THR A 224 -1.12 33.48 37.44
C THR A 224 0.37 33.46 37.14
N ARG A 225 1.04 32.30 37.29
CA ARG A 225 2.37 32.09 36.69
C ARG A 225 2.46 30.70 36.08
N GLU A 226 2.03 30.62 34.83
CA GLU A 226 2.31 29.49 33.94
C GLU A 226 3.67 29.74 33.29
N VAL A 227 4.60 28.80 33.45
CA VAL A 227 5.77 28.69 32.57
C VAL A 227 5.45 27.55 31.62
N SER A 228 5.18 27.87 30.36
CA SER A 228 4.91 26.90 29.31
C SER A 228 6.17 26.73 28.46
N TYR A 229 6.73 25.52 28.43
CA TYR A 229 7.83 25.20 27.53
C TYR A 229 7.27 24.69 26.22
N SER A 230 7.49 25.43 25.14
CA SER A 230 7.16 25.02 23.77
C SER A 230 8.45 24.86 23.00
N VAL A 231 8.58 23.72 22.32
CA VAL A 231 9.74 23.44 21.47
C VAL A 231 9.26 23.13 20.05
N GLU A 232 9.85 23.78 19.06
CA GLU A 232 9.64 23.57 17.63
C GLU A 232 10.98 23.13 16.99
N PRO A 233 10.96 22.27 15.96
CA PRO A 233 12.16 21.85 15.26
C PRO A 233 12.80 23.04 14.53
N ARG A 234 14.12 23.13 14.60
CA ARG A 234 14.94 24.20 14.02
C ARG A 234 15.99 23.59 13.11
N ALA A 235 16.25 24.20 11.96
CA ALA A 235 17.33 23.75 11.07
C ALA A 235 18.71 23.89 11.75
N ILE A 236 19.65 23.00 11.41
CA ILE A 236 21.07 23.06 11.83
C ILE A 236 22.02 23.49 10.71
N LYS A 237 21.53 23.49 9.46
CA LYS A 237 22.25 23.89 8.25
C LYS A 237 21.37 24.85 7.43
N ASN A 238 21.96 25.64 6.56
CA ASN A 238 21.20 26.51 5.66
C ASN A 238 20.71 25.72 4.43
N TYR A 239 19.44 25.91 4.05
CA TYR A 239 18.82 25.30 2.88
C TYR A 239 18.49 26.32 1.78
N THR A 240 18.48 27.61 2.13
CA THR A 240 18.06 28.72 1.25
C THR A 240 19.18 29.29 0.38
N GLY A 241 20.44 28.93 0.64
CA GLY A 241 21.59 29.07 -0.25
C GLY A 241 22.28 30.43 -0.34
N ASN A 242 21.96 31.39 0.53
CA ASN A 242 22.56 32.74 0.47
C ASN A 242 23.54 32.99 1.62
N ALA A 243 24.83 33.15 1.27
CA ALA A 243 25.87 33.51 2.24
C ALA A 243 25.65 34.94 2.76
N ALA A 244 25.61 35.10 4.07
CA ALA A 244 25.45 36.40 4.72
C ALA A 244 26.78 37.18 4.78
N THR A 245 27.89 36.46 4.94
CA THR A 245 29.24 37.05 5.02
C THR A 245 30.31 35.97 4.83
N THR A 246 31.58 36.35 4.92
CA THR A 246 32.73 35.42 4.87
C THR A 246 33.64 35.61 6.07
N LEU A 247 34.42 34.58 6.43
CA LEU A 247 35.46 34.68 7.44
C LEU A 247 36.57 35.64 7.00
N ALA A 248 36.98 36.56 7.88
CA ALA A 248 38.10 37.47 7.62
C ALA A 248 39.45 36.93 8.12
N GLU A 249 39.46 35.75 8.75
CA GLU A 249 40.66 35.10 9.27
C GLU A 249 40.47 33.58 9.41
N ASN A 250 41.58 32.86 9.47
CA ASN A 250 41.56 31.43 9.78
C ASN A 250 41.13 31.23 11.24
N ILE A 251 40.32 30.21 11.49
CA ILE A 251 39.87 29.83 12.83
C ILE A 251 40.23 28.38 13.13
N THR A 252 40.82 28.17 14.31
CA THR A 252 41.13 26.82 14.81
C THR A 252 39.98 26.30 15.65
N LYS A 253 39.91 24.98 15.89
CA LYS A 253 38.88 24.34 16.74
C LYS A 253 38.65 24.98 18.11
N ALA A 254 39.69 25.60 18.70
CA ALA A 254 39.60 26.24 20.03
C ALA A 254 39.14 27.71 19.98
N LYS A 255 39.07 28.34 18.80
CA LYS A 255 38.79 29.76 18.65
C LYS A 255 37.29 30.02 18.74
N THR A 256 36.87 30.81 19.74
CA THR A 256 35.47 31.16 20.02
C THR A 256 35.14 32.62 19.72
N ALA A 257 36.12 33.39 19.23
CA ALA A 257 35.90 34.76 18.81
C ALA A 257 36.80 35.13 17.63
N PHE A 258 36.20 35.61 16.55
CA PHE A 258 36.86 35.86 15.28
C PHE A 258 36.22 37.00 14.49
N ASN A 259 36.93 37.50 13.49
CA ASN A 259 36.45 38.55 12.60
C ASN A 259 35.80 37.99 11.33
N VAL A 260 34.74 38.65 10.88
CA VAL A 260 34.09 38.42 9.57
C VAL A 260 34.29 39.62 8.66
N ALA A 261 34.07 39.44 7.35
CA ALA A 261 34.23 40.51 6.37
C ALA A 261 33.25 41.67 6.61
N ASP A 262 31.99 41.33 6.86
CA ASP A 262 30.93 42.25 7.27
C ASP A 262 29.94 41.55 8.22
N ALA A 263 29.68 42.14 9.40
CA ALA A 263 28.72 41.60 10.37
C ALA A 263 27.33 42.24 10.26
N SER A 264 27.11 43.19 9.35
CA SER A 264 25.86 43.96 9.24
C SER A 264 24.61 43.10 9.00
N GLY A 265 24.76 41.98 8.29
CA GLY A 265 23.68 41.02 8.03
C GLY A 265 23.45 40.00 9.16
N LEU A 266 24.27 40.00 10.21
CA LEU A 266 24.19 39.03 11.31
C LEU A 266 23.47 39.62 12.51
N THR A 267 22.73 38.78 13.23
CA THR A 267 22.00 39.17 14.43
C THR A 267 22.58 38.44 15.65
N GLU A 268 22.59 39.09 16.82
CA GLU A 268 22.97 38.42 18.06
C GLU A 268 21.92 37.37 18.46
N LYS A 269 22.37 36.30 19.13
CA LYS A 269 21.52 35.18 19.60
C LYS A 269 20.84 34.41 18.48
N THR A 270 21.42 34.40 17.29
CA THR A 270 20.99 33.54 16.17
C THR A 270 22.05 32.49 15.87
N TYR A 271 21.64 31.47 15.12
CA TYR A 271 22.52 30.42 14.64
C TYR A 271 22.93 30.69 13.20
N VAL A 272 24.14 30.28 12.87
CA VAL A 272 24.71 30.36 11.53
C VAL A 272 25.37 29.02 11.20
N ASP A 273 25.34 28.68 9.92
CA ASP A 273 26.01 27.51 9.36
C ASP A 273 27.33 27.94 8.73
N LEU A 274 28.41 27.25 9.10
CA LEU A 274 29.73 27.41 8.52
C LEU A 274 30.18 26.02 8.05
N ASN A 275 29.96 25.73 6.77
CA ASN A 275 30.37 24.49 6.12
C ASN A 275 29.91 23.21 6.86
N GLY A 276 28.67 23.20 7.37
CA GLY A 276 28.08 22.09 8.13
C GLY A 276 28.35 22.14 9.64
N GLU A 277 29.11 23.13 10.12
CA GLU A 277 29.23 23.41 11.55
C GLU A 277 28.21 24.47 11.97
N GLU A 278 27.38 24.14 12.96
CA GLU A 278 26.45 25.09 13.53
C GLU A 278 27.10 25.93 14.63
N ILE A 279 27.02 27.25 14.46
CA ILE A 279 27.63 28.24 15.33
C ILE A 279 26.54 29.18 15.87
N PHE A 280 26.49 29.35 17.19
CA PHE A 280 25.60 30.30 17.85
C PHE A 280 26.31 31.61 18.16
N ILE A 281 25.77 32.73 17.65
CA ILE A 281 26.34 34.06 17.88
C ILE A 281 25.90 34.58 19.25
N THR A 282 26.86 34.72 20.17
CA THR A 282 26.59 35.24 21.52
C THR A 282 26.62 36.76 21.58
N LYS A 283 27.53 37.39 20.83
CA LYS A 283 27.72 38.85 20.83
C LYS A 283 28.45 39.32 19.59
N ILE A 284 28.05 40.47 19.04
CA ILE A 284 28.69 41.14 17.91
C ILE A 284 29.31 42.45 18.40
N THR A 285 30.54 42.75 17.96
CA THR A 285 31.20 44.02 18.28
C THR A 285 31.97 44.50 17.05
N GLY A 286 31.37 45.42 16.29
CA GLY A 286 31.82 45.71 14.93
C GLY A 286 31.76 44.44 14.08
N ASN A 287 32.87 44.10 13.42
CA ASN A 287 32.97 42.86 12.63
C ASN A 287 33.47 41.65 13.43
N ARG A 288 33.60 41.77 14.76
CA ARG A 288 34.04 40.67 15.62
C ARG A 288 32.85 39.93 16.22
N LEU A 289 32.80 38.61 15.99
CA LEU A 289 31.81 37.71 16.57
C LEU A 289 32.39 37.01 17.79
N ASN A 290 31.60 36.88 18.85
CA ASN A 290 31.82 35.93 19.93
C ASN A 290 30.77 34.84 19.80
N VAL A 291 31.20 33.57 19.80
CA VAL A 291 30.32 32.47 19.42
C VAL A 291 30.45 31.26 20.34
N LYS A 292 29.41 30.41 20.35
CA LYS A 292 29.50 29.01 20.77
C LYS A 292 29.49 28.14 19.53
N ARG A 293 30.48 27.26 19.41
CA ARG A 293 30.70 26.39 18.25
C ARG A 293 30.15 24.99 18.50
N GLY A 294 29.92 24.23 17.43
CA GLY A 294 29.46 22.84 17.52
C GLY A 294 28.12 22.66 18.22
N GLN A 295 27.16 23.57 17.96
CA GLN A 295 25.82 23.45 18.54
C GLN A 295 25.08 22.24 17.94
N ASP A 296 24.14 21.70 18.72
CA ASP A 296 23.32 20.53 18.37
C ASP A 296 24.12 19.30 17.88
N GLY A 297 25.36 19.14 18.36
CA GLY A 297 26.22 17.99 18.07
C GLY A 297 27.02 18.10 16.76
N THR A 298 26.98 19.25 16.08
CA THR A 298 27.79 19.49 14.87
C THR A 298 29.30 19.44 15.17
N THR A 299 30.08 18.94 14.20
CA THR A 299 31.51 18.70 14.40
C THR A 299 32.32 19.98 14.27
N ILE A 300 33.10 20.32 15.30
CA ILE A 300 33.98 21.50 15.26
C ILE A 300 35.21 21.25 14.37
N THR A 301 35.37 22.05 13.31
CA THR A 301 36.50 21.94 12.38
C THR A 301 37.38 23.19 12.36
N ASP A 302 38.52 23.12 11.67
CA ASP A 302 39.32 24.31 11.37
C ASP A 302 38.76 24.92 10.09
N HIS A 303 38.56 26.24 10.06
CA HIS A 303 38.05 26.93 8.87
C HIS A 303 39.07 27.96 8.37
N LEU A 304 39.08 28.14 7.06
CA LEU A 304 39.97 29.05 6.37
C LEU A 304 39.30 30.40 6.14
N THR A 305 40.14 31.42 5.99
CA THR A 305 39.71 32.77 5.58
C THR A 305 38.96 32.68 4.25
N GLY A 306 37.84 33.38 4.15
CA GLY A 306 37.01 33.42 2.96
C GLY A 306 35.88 32.38 2.92
N GLU A 307 35.82 31.44 3.88
CA GLU A 307 34.67 30.53 3.97
C GLU A 307 33.38 31.30 4.28
N GLU A 308 32.30 30.87 3.63
CA GLU A 308 30.99 31.51 3.68
C GLU A 308 30.23 31.13 4.95
N ILE A 309 29.60 32.14 5.56
CA ILE A 309 28.74 31.98 6.73
C ILE A 309 27.30 32.21 6.27
N PHE A 310 26.45 31.20 6.51
CA PHE A 310 25.03 31.23 6.14
C PHE A 310 24.17 31.44 7.38
N ILE A 311 23.11 32.23 7.27
CA ILE A 311 22.16 32.42 8.38
C ILE A 311 21.22 31.21 8.42
N ILE A 312 20.91 30.73 9.63
CA ILE A 312 19.88 29.72 9.84
C ILE A 312 18.63 30.43 10.37
N ASP A 313 17.54 30.41 9.60
CA ASP A 313 16.30 31.08 9.97
C ASP A 313 15.05 30.15 9.93
N SER A 314 13.86 30.76 10.04
CA SER A 314 12.59 30.05 9.99
C SER A 314 12.28 29.48 8.60
N ALA A 315 12.79 30.08 7.53
CA ALA A 315 12.63 29.56 6.17
C ALA A 315 13.46 28.29 5.98
N ASP A 316 14.67 28.23 6.54
CA ASP A 316 15.47 27.01 6.58
C ASP A 316 14.77 25.91 7.41
N SER A 317 14.19 26.29 8.56
CA SER A 317 13.49 25.35 9.45
C SER A 317 12.23 24.75 8.82
N ALA A 318 11.63 25.41 7.83
CA ALA A 318 10.48 24.90 7.08
C ALA A 318 10.85 23.86 6.01
N LEU A 319 12.14 23.76 5.65
CA LEU A 319 12.67 22.90 4.58
C LEU A 319 13.36 21.64 5.12
N ILE A 320 13.26 21.35 6.42
CA ILE A 320 13.82 20.13 7.01
C ILE A 320 13.09 18.91 6.42
N GLU A 321 13.84 18.04 5.74
CA GLU A 321 13.34 16.82 5.13
C GLU A 321 13.21 15.66 6.15
N GLU A 322 12.41 14.64 5.81
CA GLU A 322 12.22 13.47 6.67
C GLU A 322 13.54 12.67 6.80
N GLY A 323 14.09 12.62 8.02
CA GLY A 323 15.34 11.91 8.32
C GLY A 323 16.57 12.80 8.49
N ASP A 324 16.46 14.12 8.25
CA ASP A 324 17.52 15.07 8.54
C ASP A 324 17.60 15.41 10.03
N ASP A 325 18.83 15.64 10.51
CA ASP A 325 19.09 16.09 11.89
C ASP A 325 18.55 17.52 12.10
N PHE A 326 17.99 17.79 13.28
CA PHE A 326 17.40 19.07 13.64
C PHE A 326 17.74 19.50 15.07
N GLY A 327 17.77 20.81 15.29
CA GLY A 327 17.91 21.45 16.59
C GLY A 327 16.55 21.76 17.22
N PHE A 328 16.57 22.21 18.47
CA PHE A 328 15.36 22.57 19.22
C PHE A 328 15.31 24.08 19.50
N SER A 329 14.22 24.74 19.11
CA SER A 329 13.99 26.15 19.47
C SER A 329 13.53 26.23 20.93
N GLY A 330 14.46 26.46 21.87
CA GLY A 330 14.12 26.73 23.27
C GLY A 330 13.48 28.11 23.42
N GLY A 331 12.15 28.20 23.34
CA GLY A 331 11.40 29.38 23.76
C GLY A 331 11.17 29.36 25.27
N PHE A 332 11.49 30.47 25.94
CA PHE A 332 11.18 30.71 27.36
C PHE A 332 9.92 31.55 27.51
#